data_AF-A0A6I4YSD8-F1
#
_entry.id   AF-A0A6I4YSD8-F1
#
_cell.length_a   1.000
_cell.length_b   1.000
_cell.length_c   1.000
_cell.angle_alpha   90.00
_cell.angle_beta   90.00
_cell.angle_gamma   90.00
#
_symmetry.space_group_name_H-M   'P 1'
#
loop_
_entity.id
_entity.type
_entity.pdbx_description
1 polymer ?
#
loop_
_entity_poly.entity_id
_entity_poly.type
_entity_poly.pdbx_seq_one_letter_code
_entity_poly.pdbx_strand_id
1 'polypeptide(L)'
;MANFVTVLCRLPSGIELELHDLGILKERASSDAPIGLASVPRQSVLLNGAKHDPTYHPAEGRLLGRAGRTQVDADFWNAWLKQNERNELVTRKLVFAEANPTKADAAVAELAKERTGLEGVDPENLPKDVKRMEKE
;
A
#
# COMPACT_ATOMS: atom_id res chain seq x y z
N MET A 1 6.26 -9.34 24.95
CA MET A 1 4.86 -9.14 24.52
C MET A 1 4.91 -8.72 23.07
N ALA A 2 4.16 -9.38 22.18
CA ALA A 2 4.14 -8.99 20.76
C ALA A 2 3.51 -7.60 20.64
N ASN A 3 4.23 -6.67 20.01
CA ASN A 3 3.80 -5.30 19.80
C ASN A 3 3.31 -5.17 18.36
N PHE A 4 2.06 -4.79 18.16
CA PHE A 4 1.46 -4.70 16.83
C PHE A 4 1.07 -3.26 16.49
N VAL A 5 1.18 -2.92 15.21
CA VAL A 5 0.65 -1.69 14.63
C VAL A 5 -0.42 -2.03 13.60
N THR A 6 -1.34 -1.09 13.38
CA THR A 6 -2.34 -1.23 12.31
C THR A 6 -1.79 -0.57 11.06
N VAL A 7 -1.35 -1.37 10.09
CA VAL A 7 -0.90 -0.88 8.79
C VAL A 7 -2.11 -0.71 7.88
N LEU A 8 -2.23 0.48 7.31
CA LEU A 8 -3.24 0.90 6.36
C LEU A 8 -2.66 0.84 4.95
N CYS A 9 -3.41 0.28 4.00
CA CYS A 9 -3.04 0.23 2.60
C CYS A 9 -4.18 0.72 1.69
N ARG A 10 -3.91 1.78 0.94
CA ARG A 10 -4.87 2.45 0.04
C ARG A 10 -4.85 1.88 -1.38
N LEU A 11 -3.98 0.92 -1.68
CA LEU A 11 -3.97 0.22 -2.96
C LEU A 11 -5.22 -0.67 -3.08
N PRO A 12 -5.85 -0.82 -4.26
CA PRO A 12 -7.11 -1.54 -4.41
C PRO A 12 -7.06 -2.98 -3.87
N SER A 13 -6.06 -3.75 -4.29
CA SER A 13 -5.92 -5.18 -3.97
C SER A 13 -4.99 -5.45 -2.79
N GLY A 14 -4.31 -4.43 -2.27
CA GLY A 14 -3.25 -4.59 -1.27
C GLY A 14 -1.89 -4.78 -1.93
N ILE A 15 -0.90 -5.14 -1.12
CA ILE A 15 0.47 -5.37 -1.55
C ILE A 15 1.20 -6.24 -0.53
N GLU A 16 2.17 -7.03 -0.99
CA GLU A 16 3.08 -7.74 -0.11
C GLU A 16 4.28 -6.85 0.23
N LEU A 17 4.50 -6.64 1.52
CA LEU A 17 5.69 -5.94 2.02
C LEU A 17 6.79 -6.95 2.22
N GLU A 18 7.93 -6.71 1.56
CA GLU A 18 9.10 -7.57 1.67
C GLU A 18 10.24 -6.86 2.40
N LEU A 19 10.80 -7.52 3.42
CA LEU A 19 12.00 -7.10 4.11
C LEU A 19 13.19 -7.92 3.61
N HIS A 20 14.24 -7.25 3.14
CA HIS A 20 15.42 -7.89 2.55
C HIS A 20 16.65 -7.66 3.41
N ASP A 21 17.63 -8.56 3.31
CA ASP A 21 18.95 -8.33 3.91
C ASP A 21 19.76 -7.40 3.00
N LEU A 22 19.92 -6.14 3.42
CA LEU A 22 20.65 -5.13 2.66
C LEU A 22 22.14 -5.44 2.52
N GLY A 23 22.73 -6.18 3.45
CA GLY A 23 24.13 -6.63 3.36
C GLY A 23 24.30 -7.59 2.20
N ILE A 24 23.46 -8.63 2.17
CA ILE A 24 23.42 -9.61 1.08
C ILE A 24 23.12 -8.92 -0.26
N LEU A 25 22.13 -8.02 -0.29
CA LEU A 25 21.81 -7.29 -1.52
C LEU A 25 22.97 -6.43 -2.02
N LYS A 26 23.69 -5.75 -1.12
CA LYS A 26 24.84 -4.91 -1.49
C LYS A 26 26.01 -5.75 -2.02
N GLU A 27 26.30 -6.88 -1.39
CA GLU A 27 27.33 -7.82 -1.85
C GLU A 27 26.99 -8.35 -3.25
N ARG A 28 25.73 -8.74 -3.46
CA ARG A 28 25.25 -9.20 -4.77
C ARG A 28 25.32 -8.11 -5.83
N ALA A 29 24.92 -6.88 -5.49
CA ALA A 29 24.98 -5.74 -6.40
C ALA A 29 26.41 -5.33 -6.77
N SER A 30 27.40 -5.68 -5.93
CA SER A 30 28.82 -5.37 -6.16
C SER A 30 29.59 -6.54 -6.79
N SER A 31 28.93 -7.66 -7.09
CA SER A 31 29.56 -8.86 -7.64
C SER A 31 29.54 -8.84 -9.17
N ASP A 32 30.65 -9.25 -9.79
CA ASP A 32 30.71 -9.50 -11.25
C ASP A 32 30.06 -10.85 -11.65
N ALA A 33 29.59 -11.63 -10.68
CA ALA A 33 28.89 -12.88 -10.97
C ALA A 33 27.55 -12.58 -11.68
N PRO A 34 27.18 -13.37 -12.71
CA PRO A 34 25.90 -13.20 -13.38
C PRO A 34 24.73 -13.36 -12.39
N ILE A 35 23.73 -12.49 -12.50
CA ILE A 35 22.53 -12.51 -11.66
C ILE A 35 21.73 -13.79 -11.96
N GLY A 36 21.96 -14.83 -11.17
CA GLY A 36 21.39 -16.17 -11.42
C GLY A 36 20.02 -16.45 -10.77
N LEU A 37 19.70 -15.79 -9.66
CA LEU A 37 18.44 -15.99 -8.92
C LEU A 37 17.96 -14.67 -8.32
N ALA A 38 16.64 -14.49 -8.17
CA ALA A 38 16.09 -13.36 -7.44
C ALA A 38 16.54 -13.35 -5.97
N SER A 39 16.54 -12.18 -5.32
CA SER A 39 16.70 -12.11 -3.86
C SER A 39 15.45 -12.64 -3.18
N VAL A 40 15.65 -13.50 -2.17
CA VAL A 40 14.57 -13.99 -1.33
C VAL A 40 14.40 -13.04 -0.14
N PRO A 41 13.19 -12.53 0.13
CA PRO A 41 12.96 -11.71 1.30
C PRO A 41 13.19 -12.51 2.57
N ARG A 42 13.76 -11.87 3.59
CA ARG A 42 13.93 -12.47 4.92
C ARG A 42 12.57 -12.69 5.57
N GLN A 43 11.66 -11.74 5.41
CA GLN A 43 10.30 -11.75 5.95
C GLN A 43 9.37 -11.04 4.97
N SER A 44 8.13 -11.50 4.88
CA SER A 44 7.09 -10.81 4.12
C SER A 44 5.76 -10.76 4.86
N VAL A 45 4.95 -9.73 4.56
CA VAL A 45 3.62 -9.52 5.13
C VAL A 45 2.67 -9.04 4.02
N LEU A 46 1.58 -9.77 3.80
CA LEU A 46 0.52 -9.35 2.88
C LEU A 46 -0.42 -8.34 3.55
N LEU A 47 -0.54 -7.16 2.95
CA LEU A 47 -1.48 -6.14 3.38
C LEU A 47 -2.81 -6.26 2.66
N ASN A 48 -3.90 -6.06 3.40
CA ASN A 48 -5.23 -5.91 2.85
C ASN A 48 -5.31 -4.58 2.09
N GLY A 49 -5.88 -4.59 0.88
CA GLY A 49 -6.14 -3.38 0.11
C GLY A 49 -7.42 -2.65 0.48
N ALA A 50 -7.64 -1.48 -0.14
CA ALA A 50 -8.83 -0.65 0.01
C ALA A 50 -10.15 -1.36 -0.28
N LYS A 51 -10.15 -2.42 -1.10
CA LYS A 51 -11.34 -3.28 -1.32
C LYS A 51 -11.76 -4.08 -0.08
N HIS A 52 -10.89 -4.21 0.92
CA HIS A 52 -11.18 -4.84 2.21
C HIS A 52 -11.58 -3.81 3.28
N ASP A 53 -11.77 -2.54 2.92
CA ASP A 53 -12.31 -1.54 3.83
C ASP A 53 -13.75 -1.92 4.22
N PRO A 54 -14.16 -1.80 5.49
CA PRO A 54 -15.51 -2.15 5.95
C PRO A 54 -16.64 -1.41 5.21
N THR A 55 -16.33 -0.28 4.60
CA THR A 55 -17.28 0.59 3.92
C THR A 55 -17.13 0.56 2.39
N TYR A 56 -16.39 -0.42 1.86
CA TYR A 56 -16.31 -0.70 0.42
C TYR A 56 -17.49 -1.56 -0.04
N HIS A 57 -18.11 -1.17 -1.15
CA HIS A 57 -19.14 -1.97 -1.82
C HIS A 57 -18.72 -2.27 -3.27
N PRO A 58 -18.70 -3.55 -3.71
CA PRO A 58 -18.26 -3.92 -5.06
C PRO A 58 -19.02 -3.25 -6.20
N ALA A 59 -20.32 -3.01 -6.02
CA ALA A 59 -21.14 -2.36 -7.05
C ALA A 59 -20.81 -0.87 -7.25
N GLU A 60 -20.29 -0.20 -6.22
CA GLU A 60 -19.87 1.20 -6.32
C GLU A 60 -18.44 1.33 -6.82
N GLY A 61 -17.58 0.35 -6.52
CA GLY A 61 -16.17 0.34 -6.91
C GLY A 61 -15.36 1.54 -6.40
N ARG A 62 -15.91 2.32 -5.45
CA ARG A 62 -15.32 3.56 -4.96
C ARG A 62 -14.17 3.28 -3.99
N LEU A 63 -12.97 3.71 -4.36
CA LEU A 63 -11.75 3.55 -3.55
C LEU A 63 -11.35 4.81 -2.79
N LEU A 64 -11.85 5.98 -3.20
CA LEU A 64 -11.53 7.25 -2.57
C LEU A 64 -11.97 7.25 -1.10
N GLY A 65 -11.03 7.49 -0.19
CA GLY A 65 -11.28 7.47 1.26
C GLY A 65 -11.49 6.07 1.85
N ARG A 66 -10.85 5.07 1.26
CA ARG A 66 -10.85 3.68 1.73
C ARG A 66 -9.42 3.16 1.90
N ALA A 67 -9.24 2.26 2.86
CA ALA A 67 -7.97 1.57 3.07
C ALA A 67 -8.21 0.18 3.66
N GLY A 68 -7.39 -0.80 3.30
CA GLY A 68 -7.37 -2.06 4.04
C GLY A 68 -6.55 -1.90 5.32
N ARG A 69 -6.91 -2.69 6.33
CA ARG A 69 -6.26 -2.69 7.65
C ARG A 69 -5.65 -4.07 7.89
N THR A 70 -4.39 -4.09 8.29
CA THR A 70 -3.67 -5.33 8.65
C THR A 70 -2.91 -5.10 9.95
N GLN A 71 -3.03 -6.02 10.92
CA GLN A 71 -2.19 -6.02 12.12
C GLN A 71 -0.81 -6.56 11.75
N VAL A 72 0.23 -5.77 11.98
CA VAL A 72 1.61 -6.10 11.60
C VAL A 72 2.50 -5.94 12.81
N ASP A 73 3.45 -6.87 12.98
CA ASP A 73 4.46 -6.78 14.02
C ASP A 73 5.23 -5.44 13.90
N ALA A 74 5.37 -4.73 15.02
CA ALA A 74 5.94 -3.39 15.04
C ALA A 74 7.42 -3.38 14.63
N ASP A 75 8.18 -4.43 14.98
CA ASP A 75 9.60 -4.52 14.63
C ASP A 75 9.76 -4.75 13.12
N PHE A 76 8.92 -5.61 12.54
CA PHE A 76 8.85 -5.75 11.08
C PHE A 76 8.51 -4.42 10.39
N TRP A 77 7.45 -3.74 10.84
CA TRP A 77 7.02 -2.48 10.22
C TRP A 77 8.11 -1.41 10.27
N ASN A 78 8.75 -1.23 11.43
CA ASN A 78 9.82 -0.25 11.61
C ASN A 78 11.03 -0.56 10.73
N ALA A 79 11.43 -1.83 10.64
CA ALA A 79 12.51 -2.26 9.77
C ALA A 79 12.17 -2.04 8.28
N TRP A 80 10.95 -2.41 7.86
CA TRP A 80 10.50 -2.23 6.49
C TRP A 80 10.43 -0.75 6.11
N LEU A 81 9.89 0.09 6.99
CA LEU A 81 9.79 1.53 6.78
C LEU A 81 11.17 2.17 6.62
N LYS A 82 12.14 1.78 7.45
CA LYS A 82 13.53 2.25 7.33
C LYS A 82 14.16 1.83 6.00
N GLN A 83 13.89 0.61 5.53
CA GLN A 83 14.37 0.13 4.23
C GLN A 83 13.72 0.88 3.05
N ASN A 84 12.46 1.32 3.20
CA ASN A 84 11.63 1.82 2.09
C ASN A 84 11.17 3.28 2.26
N GLU A 85 11.84 4.08 3.11
CA GLU A 85 11.39 5.42 3.50
C GLU A 85 11.17 6.38 2.31
N ARG A 86 11.88 6.14 1.19
CA ARG A 86 11.81 6.94 -0.04
C ARG A 86 10.82 6.42 -1.08
N ASN A 87 10.23 5.25 -0.83
CA ASN A 87 9.27 4.64 -1.76
C ASN A 87 7.99 5.48 -1.82
N GLU A 88 7.39 5.62 -3.01
CA GLU A 88 6.11 6.32 -3.19
C GLU A 88 4.98 5.76 -2.33
N LEU A 89 5.05 4.46 -2.00
CA LEU A 89 4.10 3.85 -1.06
C LEU A 89 4.07 4.59 0.28
N VAL A 90 5.25 5.00 0.77
CA VAL A 90 5.41 5.70 2.05
C VAL A 90 5.22 7.20 1.86
N THR A 91 5.95 7.79 0.91
CA THR A 91 6.00 9.26 0.76
C THR A 91 4.66 9.86 0.33
N ARG A 92 3.82 9.11 -0.39
CA ARG A 92 2.46 9.52 -0.79
C ARG A 92 1.37 8.97 0.14
N LYS A 93 1.75 8.45 1.31
CA LYS A 93 0.84 7.86 2.31
C LYS A 93 -0.13 6.83 1.71
N LEU A 94 0.34 6.01 0.76
CA LEU A 94 -0.45 4.89 0.23
C LEU A 94 -0.40 3.70 1.19
N VAL A 95 0.72 3.53 1.89
CA VAL A 95 0.93 2.56 2.96
C VAL A 95 1.51 3.29 4.17
N PHE A 96 0.83 3.22 5.30
CA PHE A 96 1.22 3.90 6.54
C PHE A 96 0.67 3.14 7.75
N ALA A 97 1.13 3.43 8.96
CA ALA A 97 0.69 2.71 10.15
C ALA A 97 0.25 3.63 11.26
N GLU A 98 -0.70 3.13 12.05
CA GLU A 98 -1.20 3.78 13.25
C GLU A 98 -1.10 2.83 14.46
N ALA A 99 -0.99 3.42 15.65
CA ALA A 99 -0.76 2.66 16.87
C ALA A 99 -1.90 1.71 17.24
N ASN A 100 -3.13 2.00 16.79
CA ASN A 100 -4.30 1.17 17.04
C ASN A 100 -5.39 1.41 15.98
N PRO A 101 -6.43 0.54 15.91
CA PRO A 101 -7.49 0.65 14.92
C PRO A 101 -8.25 1.98 14.95
N THR A 102 -8.49 2.56 16.13
CA THR A 102 -9.22 3.83 16.27
C THR A 102 -8.47 5.00 15.64
N LYS A 103 -7.15 5.07 15.85
CA LYS A 103 -6.30 6.05 15.17
C LYS A 103 -6.22 5.78 13.67
N ALA A 104 -6.20 4.52 13.28
CA ALA A 104 -6.21 4.13 11.88
C ALA A 104 -7.47 4.66 11.15
N ASP A 105 -8.64 4.52 11.77
CA ASP A 105 -9.90 5.04 11.20
C ASP A 105 -9.92 6.57 11.11
N ALA A 106 -9.40 7.26 12.14
CA ALA A 106 -9.26 8.72 12.11
C ALA A 106 -8.34 9.17 10.96
N ALA A 107 -7.19 8.52 10.78
CA ALA A 107 -6.24 8.84 9.73
C ALA A 107 -6.83 8.60 8.32
N VAL A 108 -7.61 7.52 8.11
CA VAL A 108 -8.32 7.30 6.84
C VAL A 108 -9.35 8.40 6.57
N ALA A 109 -10.06 8.86 7.61
CA ALA A 109 -11.05 9.93 7.48
C ALA A 109 -10.40 11.27 7.09
N GLU A 110 -9.22 11.59 7.63
CA GLU A 110 -8.46 12.81 7.26
C GLU A 110 -8.05 12.79 5.79
N LEU A 111 -7.72 11.62 5.25
CA LEU A 111 -7.30 11.44 3.86
C LEU A 111 -8.47 11.16 2.89
N ALA A 112 -9.72 11.24 3.36
CA ALA A 112 -10.89 10.80 2.61
C ALA A 112 -11.12 11.53 1.28
N LYS A 113 -10.58 12.73 1.13
CA LYS A 113 -10.70 13.55 -0.10
C LYS A 113 -9.42 13.56 -0.94
N GLU A 114 -8.33 12.99 -0.43
CA GLU A 114 -7.06 12.95 -1.14
C GLU A 114 -7.06 11.81 -2.15
N ARG A 115 -6.69 12.10 -3.40
CA ARG A 115 -6.65 11.09 -4.46
C ARG A 115 -5.34 10.30 -4.41
N THR A 116 -5.45 8.98 -4.55
CA THR A 116 -4.30 8.07 -4.74
C THR A 116 -3.86 7.99 -6.19
N GLY A 117 -4.73 8.38 -7.13
CA GLY A 117 -4.52 8.20 -8.57
C GLY A 117 -4.95 6.82 -9.08
N LEU A 118 -5.44 5.94 -8.19
CA LEU A 118 -5.96 4.62 -8.51
C LEU A 118 -7.50 4.56 -8.46
N GLU A 119 -8.15 5.71 -8.23
CA GLU A 119 -9.59 5.83 -8.33
C GLU A 119 -10.06 5.74 -9.79
N GLY A 120 -11.32 5.34 -9.98
CA GLY A 120 -11.98 5.45 -11.28
C GLY A 120 -12.01 6.90 -11.78
N VAL A 121 -12.04 7.06 -13.10
CA VAL A 121 -12.20 8.38 -13.74
C VAL A 121 -13.57 8.94 -13.39
N ASP A 122 -13.63 10.25 -13.11
CA ASP A 122 -14.88 10.96 -12.93
C ASP A 122 -15.64 11.03 -14.26
N PRO A 123 -16.85 10.42 -14.37
CA PRO A 123 -17.62 10.43 -15.61
C PRO A 123 -18.03 11.83 -16.07
N GLU A 124 -18.11 12.80 -15.16
CA GLU A 124 -18.50 14.18 -15.44
C GLU A 124 -17.30 15.08 -15.75
N ASN A 125 -16.07 14.57 -15.56
CA ASN A 125 -14.83 15.29 -15.85
C ASN A 125 -13.81 14.37 -16.54
N LEU A 126 -14.22 13.85 -17.70
CA LEU A 126 -13.37 13.02 -18.55
C LEU A 126 -12.22 13.84 -19.16
N PRO A 127 -11.02 13.24 -19.35
CA PRO A 127 -9.98 13.85 -20.18
C PRO A 127 -10.51 14.18 -21.58
N LYS A 128 -10.03 15.28 -22.17
CA LYS A 128 -10.57 15.86 -23.43
C LYS A 128 -10.68 14.85 -24.59
N ASP A 129 -9.83 13.84 -24.62
CA ASP A 129 -9.77 12.84 -25.68
C ASP A 129 -10.58 11.57 -25.40
N VAL A 130 -11.27 11.50 -24.25
CA VAL A 130 -12.09 10.35 -23.84
C VAL A 130 -13.57 10.66 -24.05
N LYS A 131 -14.24 9.87 -24.91
CA LYS A 131 -15.68 9.95 -25.13
C LYS A 131 -16.41 8.87 -24.33
N ARG A 132 -17.55 9.22 -23.76
CA ARG A 132 -18.46 8.25 -23.13
C ARG A 132 -19.00 7.34 -24.23
N MET A 133 -18.90 6.03 -24.04
CA MET A 133 -19.55 5.07 -24.95
C MET A 133 -21.06 5.19 -24.73
N GLU A 134 -21.81 5.47 -25.79
CA GLU A 134 -23.27 5.41 -25.75
C GLU A 134 -23.67 3.95 -25.51
N LYS A 135 -24.57 3.73 -24.54
CA LYS A 135 -25.11 2.38 -24.30
C LYS A 135 -26.08 2.07 -25.44
N GLU A 136 -25.89 0.92 -26.10
CA GLU A 136 -26.88 0.32 -27.00
C GLU A 136 -28.19 -0.03 -26.28
#